data_AF-A0A7H1J178-F1
#
_entry.id   AF-A0A7H1J178-F1
#
_cell.length_a   1.000
_cell.length_b   1.000
_cell.length_c   1.000
_cell.angle_alpha   90.00
_cell.angle_beta   90.00
_cell.angle_gamma   90.00
#
_symmetry.space_group_name_H-M   'P 1'
#
loop_
_entity.id
_entity.type
_entity.pdbx_description
1 polymer ?
#
loop_
_entity_poly.entity_id
_entity_poly.type
_entity_poly.pdbx_seq_one_letter_code
_entity_poly.pdbx_strand_id
1 'polypeptide(L)'
;MKTFSKSAITFFTASVMATSAFASDSTDRLQSAKGSVEALGVTLENMGANVDTSVDLNGAYTADQKAAVYKAKHAELQNQFNTLRAQAAE
;
A
#
# COMPACT_ATOMS: atom_id res chain seq x y z
N MET A 1 20.82 -4.75 23.86
CA MET A 1 19.75 -5.44 23.10
C MET A 1 18.44 -4.78 23.48
N LYS A 2 17.81 -4.04 22.56
CA LYS A 2 16.54 -3.34 22.85
C LYS A 2 15.39 -4.32 22.63
N THR A 3 14.83 -4.82 23.72
CA THR A 3 13.67 -5.70 23.76
C THR A 3 12.43 -4.87 23.45
N PHE A 4 11.90 -4.96 22.22
CA PHE A 4 10.58 -4.43 21.93
C PHE A 4 9.53 -5.48 22.28
N SER A 5 8.67 -5.09 23.21
CA SER A 5 7.62 -5.89 23.83
C SER A 5 6.67 -6.51 22.81
N LYS A 6 6.50 -7.83 22.89
CA LYS A 6 5.42 -8.58 22.25
C LYS A 6 4.11 -8.24 22.95
N SER A 7 3.37 -7.27 22.45
CA SER A 7 2.02 -6.96 22.96
C SER A 7 1.04 -6.83 21.81
N ALA A 8 0.33 -7.93 21.57
CA ALA A 8 -1.06 -8.04 21.11
C ALA A 8 -1.58 -6.93 20.17
N ILE A 9 -1.41 -7.16 18.87
CA ILE A 9 -2.14 -6.44 17.82
C ILE A 9 -3.37 -7.30 17.45
N THR A 10 -4.47 -7.18 18.22
CA THR A 10 -5.77 -7.80 17.89
C THR A 10 -6.52 -6.97 16.83
N PHE A 11 -5.87 -6.62 15.72
CA PHE A 11 -6.42 -5.66 14.77
C PHE A 11 -7.37 -6.33 13.77
N PHE A 12 -8.66 -6.12 14.01
CA PHE A 12 -9.74 -6.00 13.03
C PHE A 12 -9.58 -6.78 11.71
N THR A 13 -10.09 -8.01 11.72
CA THR A 13 -10.47 -8.70 10.48
C THR A 13 -11.76 -8.07 9.96
N ALA A 14 -11.64 -7.01 9.16
CA ALA A 14 -12.77 -6.51 8.39
C ALA A 14 -12.33 -6.03 7.00
N SER A 15 -12.88 -6.72 5.99
CA SER A 15 -13.07 -6.23 4.61
C SER A 15 -11.89 -6.38 3.65
N VAL A 16 -11.53 -7.64 3.34
CA VAL A 16 -11.03 -7.94 1.99
C VAL A 16 -12.26 -8.00 1.07
N MET A 17 -12.29 -7.10 0.09
CA MET A 17 -13.07 -7.10 -1.17
C MET A 17 -13.65 -5.71 -1.45
N ALA A 18 -12.79 -4.80 -1.90
CA ALA A 18 -13.22 -3.63 -2.67
C ALA A 18 -12.28 -3.42 -3.86
N THR A 19 -12.10 -4.47 -4.66
CA THR A 19 -11.44 -4.35 -5.97
C THR A 19 -12.49 -4.10 -7.05
N SER A 20 -13.17 -2.95 -7.04
CA SER A 20 -13.95 -2.51 -8.20
C SER A 20 -14.53 -1.11 -8.05
N ALA A 21 -13.83 -0.10 -8.60
CA ALA A 21 -14.43 1.01 -9.36
C ALA A 21 -13.33 1.92 -9.95
N PHE A 22 -12.41 1.38 -10.76
CA PHE A 22 -11.47 2.20 -11.54
C PHE A 22 -12.13 2.69 -12.84
N ALA A 23 -13.19 3.49 -12.76
CA ALA A 23 -13.80 4.08 -13.95
C ALA A 23 -14.36 5.48 -13.66
N SER A 24 -13.50 6.47 -13.82
CA SER A 24 -13.74 7.87 -14.19
C SER A 24 -12.35 8.44 -14.44
N ASP A 25 -12.12 9.13 -15.57
CA ASP A 25 -10.90 9.83 -16.04
C ASP A 25 -9.50 9.25 -15.74
N SER A 26 -8.57 9.27 -16.71
CA SER A 26 -7.18 8.82 -16.48
C SER A 26 -6.49 9.60 -15.35
N THR A 27 -6.91 10.85 -15.09
CA THR A 27 -6.43 11.67 -13.96
C THR A 27 -6.95 11.17 -12.62
N ASP A 28 -8.25 10.88 -12.52
CA ASP A 28 -8.88 10.34 -11.31
C ASP A 28 -8.33 8.96 -10.96
N ARG A 29 -8.02 8.14 -11.96
CA ARG A 29 -7.34 6.84 -11.79
C ARG A 29 -5.94 7.01 -11.21
N LEU A 30 -5.17 7.98 -11.70
CA LEU A 30 -3.84 8.28 -11.18
C LEU A 30 -3.92 8.75 -9.73
N GLN A 31 -4.81 9.68 -9.41
CA GLN A 31 -4.99 10.19 -8.04
C GLN A 31 -5.46 9.07 -7.09
N SER A 32 -6.36 8.21 -7.53
CA SER A 32 -6.79 7.04 -6.75
C SER A 32 -5.65 6.07 -6.49
N ALA A 33 -4.81 5.80 -7.49
CA ALA A 33 -3.65 4.92 -7.35
C ALA A 33 -2.60 5.50 -6.40
N LYS A 34 -2.36 6.82 -6.47
CA LYS A 34 -1.51 7.57 -5.52
C LYS A 34 -2.03 7.46 -4.09
N GLY A 35 -3.31 7.80 -3.88
CA GLY A 35 -3.94 7.74 -2.57
C GLY A 35 -3.93 6.34 -1.97
N SER A 36 -4.03 5.30 -2.81
CA SER A 36 -3.94 3.90 -2.36
C SER A 36 -2.52 3.54 -1.88
N VAL A 37 -1.48 3.98 -2.59
CA VAL A 37 -0.07 3.81 -2.17
C VAL A 37 0.21 4.55 -0.87
N GLU A 38 -0.25 5.80 -0.75
CA GLU A 38 -0.08 6.61 0.45
C GLU A 38 -0.81 6.00 1.67
N ALA A 39 -2.08 5.60 1.51
CA ALA A 39 -2.85 4.98 2.59
C ALA A 39 -2.23 3.66 3.06
N LEU A 40 -1.76 2.83 2.14
CA LEU A 40 -1.13 1.57 2.47
C LEU A 40 0.26 1.78 3.10
N GLY A 41 1.01 2.77 2.61
CA GLY A 41 2.27 3.20 3.20
C GLY A 41 2.11 3.67 4.65
N VAL A 42 1.14 4.54 4.92
CA VAL A 42 0.80 4.99 6.28
C VAL A 42 0.36 3.82 7.16
N THR A 43 -0.38 2.86 6.61
CA THR A 43 -0.78 1.66 7.37
C THR A 43 0.44 0.83 7.77
N LEU A 44 1.37 0.60 6.83
CA LEU A 44 2.62 -0.11 7.07
C LEU A 44 3.53 0.62 8.08
N GLU A 45 3.62 1.96 7.98
CA GLU A 45 4.35 2.79 8.93
C GLU A 45 3.75 2.70 10.34
N ASN A 46 2.42 2.73 10.46
CA ASN A 46 1.71 2.52 11.73
C ASN A 46 1.90 1.10 12.30
N MET A 47 2.16 0.10 11.45
CA MET A 47 2.58 -1.24 11.88
C MET A 47 4.06 -1.31 12.31
N GLY A 48 4.79 -0.19 12.22
CA GLY A 48 6.21 -0.09 12.58
C GLY A 48 7.16 -0.45 11.44
N ALA A 49 6.68 -0.60 10.21
CA ALA A 49 7.50 -0.89 9.05
C ALA A 49 7.93 0.40 8.34
N ASN A 50 9.24 0.55 8.11
CA ASN A 50 9.76 1.65 7.31
C ASN A 50 9.61 1.31 5.83
N VAL A 51 8.58 1.87 5.19
CA VAL A 51 8.26 1.59 3.79
C VAL A 51 8.45 2.82 2.92
N ASP A 52 9.10 2.63 1.78
CA ASP A 52 9.24 3.69 0.79
C ASP A 52 7.98 3.71 -0.08
N THR A 53 7.26 4.84 -0.08
CA THR A 53 6.10 5.10 -0.95
C THR A 53 6.47 5.89 -2.20
N SER A 54 7.76 6.21 -2.38
CA SER A 54 8.24 6.93 -3.55
C SER A 54 8.02 6.09 -4.80
N VAL A 55 7.60 6.76 -5.87
CA VAL A 55 7.33 6.14 -7.16
C VAL A 55 8.18 6.82 -8.21
N ASP A 56 9.05 6.03 -8.85
CA ASP A 56 9.83 6.50 -9.97
C ASP A 56 8.96 6.53 -11.23
N LEU A 57 8.63 7.75 -11.67
CA LEU A 57 7.81 7.96 -12.86
C LEU A 57 8.65 8.17 -14.13
N ASN A 58 9.95 7.88 -14.07
CA ASN A 58 10.81 8.02 -15.24
C ASN A 58 10.34 7.04 -16.34
N GLY A 59 10.06 7.58 -17.53
CA GLY A 59 9.51 6.82 -18.65
C GLY A 59 7.99 6.69 -18.67
N ALA A 60 7.26 7.19 -17.67
CA ALA A 60 5.81 7.25 -17.66
C ALA A 60 5.31 8.64 -18.10
N TYR A 61 4.89 8.75 -19.36
CA TYR A 61 4.52 10.03 -19.99
C TYR A 61 3.01 10.30 -19.93
N THR A 62 2.17 9.26 -19.95
CA THR A 62 0.71 9.40 -19.88
C THR A 62 0.18 9.11 -18.48
N ALA A 63 -1.03 9.60 -18.17
CA ALA A 63 -1.68 9.36 -16.88
C ALA A 63 -1.91 7.86 -16.61
N ASP A 64 -2.27 7.07 -17.62
CA ASP A 64 -2.40 5.61 -17.51
C ASP A 64 -1.06 4.90 -17.25
N GLN A 65 0.03 5.35 -17.89
CA GLN A 65 1.37 4.83 -17.60
C GLN A 65 1.77 5.12 -16.16
N LYS A 66 1.56 6.35 -15.68
CA LYS A 66 1.85 6.73 -14.29
C LYS A 66 0.99 5.91 -13.32
N ALA A 67 -0.29 5.74 -13.61
CA ALA A 67 -1.19 4.93 -12.80
C ALA A 67 -0.71 3.46 -12.74
N ALA A 68 -0.20 2.91 -13.84
CA ALA A 68 0.37 1.56 -13.84
C ALA A 68 1.60 1.44 -12.90
N VAL A 69 2.49 2.43 -12.88
CA VAL A 69 3.63 2.44 -11.94
C VAL A 69 3.15 2.52 -10.49
N TYR A 70 2.20 3.40 -10.18
CA TYR A 70 1.61 3.48 -8.83
C TYR A 70 0.91 2.17 -8.43
N LYS A 71 0.23 1.48 -9.35
CA LYS A 71 -0.37 0.17 -9.08
C LYS A 71 0.67 -0.91 -8.81
N ALA A 72 1.81 -0.88 -9.52
CA ALA A 72 2.93 -1.79 -9.24
C ALA A 72 3.50 -1.54 -7.83
N LYS A 73 3.70 -0.27 -7.46
CA LYS A 73 4.13 0.09 -6.10
C LYS A 73 3.11 -0.34 -5.04
N HIS A 74 1.82 -0.15 -5.31
CA HIS A 74 0.76 -0.60 -4.42
C HIS A 74 0.82 -2.12 -4.20
N ALA A 75 1.05 -2.90 -5.25
CA ALA A 75 1.18 -4.36 -5.12
C ALA A 75 2.40 -4.77 -4.28
N GLU A 76 3.54 -4.06 -4.41
CA GLU A 76 4.71 -4.24 -3.57
C GLU A 76 4.39 -3.98 -2.10
N LEU A 77 3.80 -2.82 -1.78
CA LEU A 77 3.39 -2.47 -0.42
C LEU A 77 2.36 -3.47 0.13
N GLN A 78 1.44 -3.95 -0.71
CA GLN A 78 0.46 -4.96 -0.32
C GLN A 78 1.11 -6.28 0.06
N ASN A 79 2.18 -6.67 -0.63
CA ASN A 79 2.95 -7.86 -0.30
C ASN A 79 3.70 -7.68 1.04
N GLN A 80 4.29 -6.51 1.27
CA GLN A 80 4.91 -6.18 2.56
C GLN A 80 3.87 -6.20 3.69
N PHE A 81 2.67 -5.66 3.45
CA PHE A 81 1.57 -5.69 4.40
C PHE A 81 1.16 -7.12 4.72
N ASN A 82 0.99 -7.96 3.70
CA ASN A 82 0.65 -9.37 3.89
C ASN A 82 1.74 -10.12 4.67
N THR A 83 3.00 -9.79 4.43
CA THR A 83 4.16 -10.40 5.13
C THR A 83 4.20 -9.99 6.60
N LEU A 84 4.08 -8.69 6.89
CA LEU A 84 4.03 -8.18 8.27
C LEU A 84 2.80 -8.70 9.01
N ARG A 85 1.66 -8.78 8.33
CA ARG A 85 0.44 -9.37 8.88
C ARG A 85 0.62 -10.84 9.19
N ALA A 86 1.31 -11.61 8.33
CA ALA A 86 1.61 -13.01 8.59
C ALA A 86 2.57 -13.17 9.79
N GLN A 87 3.61 -12.33 9.87
CA GLN A 87 4.54 -12.31 11.01
C GLN A 87 3.86 -11.90 12.33
N ALA A 88 2.86 -11.03 12.28
CA ALA A 88 2.11 -10.61 13.46
C ALA A 88 1.09 -11.66 13.94
N ALA A 89 0.77 -12.65 13.10
CA ALA A 89 -0.14 -13.75 13.44
C ALA A 89 0.57 -14.97 14.07
N GLU A 90 1.90 -14.97 14.13
CA GLU A 90 2.75 -15.96 14.83
C GLU A 90 3.16 -15.50 16.24
#